data_AF-A0A6J4S8Y2-F1
#
_entry.id   AF-A0A6J4S8Y2-F1
#
_cell.length_a   1.000
_cell.length_b   1.000
_cell.length_c   1.000
_cell.angle_alpha   90.00
_cell.angle_beta   90.00
_cell.angle_gamma   90.00
#
_symmetry.space_group_name_H-M   'P 1'
#
loop_
_entity.id
_entity.type
_entity.pdbx_description
1 polymer ?
#
loop_
_entity_poly.entity_id
_entity_poly.type
_entity_poly.pdbx_seq_one_letter_code
_entity_poly.pdbx_strand_id
1 'polypeptide(L)'
;GRVRVYETRDAGESWTERGDGLPQENAYLTVLRHGLDRRGEGSNLELYFGTTTGEVFGSGDAGASWSTGAKHLPPVYSVRATR
;
A
#
# COMPACT_ATOMS: atom_id res chain seq x y z
N GLY A 1 -0.32 16.04 4.57
CA GLY A 1 -0.42 15.09 3.46
C GLY A 1 -1.37 13.96 3.83
N ARG A 2 -1.73 13.11 2.87
CA ARG A 2 -2.45 11.84 3.11
C ARG A 2 -1.68 10.72 2.42
N VAL A 3 -1.81 9.49 2.89
CA VAL A 3 -1.29 8.32 2.19
C VAL A 3 -2.34 7.81 1.23
N ARG A 4 -1.97 7.58 -0.02
CA ARG A 4 -2.87 7.08 -1.07
C ARG A 4 -2.14 6.08 -1.96
N VAL A 5 -2.86 5.05 -2.35
CA VAL A 5 -2.55 4.22 -3.51
C VAL A 5 -3.51 4.62 -4.62
N TYR A 6 -3.04 4.69 -5.85
CA TYR A 6 -3.89 4.99 -7.01
C TYR A 6 -3.98 3.75 -7.88
N GLU A 7 -5.20 3.43 -8.31
CA GLU A 7 -5.50 2.28 -9.17
C GLU A 7 -6.07 2.75 -10.49
N THR A 8 -5.62 2.13 -11.58
CA THR A 8 -6.26 2.23 -12.91
C THR A 8 -6.80 0.87 -13.32
N ARG A 9 -7.91 0.88 -14.07
CA ARG A 9 -8.50 -0.31 -14.71
C ARG A 9 -8.66 -0.16 -16.23
N ASP A 10 -8.10 0.91 -16.77
CA ASP A 10 -8.24 1.36 -18.15
C ASP A 10 -6.86 1.74 -18.73
N ALA A 11 -5.83 0.96 -18.39
CA ALA A 11 -4.46 1.14 -18.88
C ALA A 11 -3.86 2.53 -18.61
N GLY A 12 -4.30 3.20 -17.53
CA GLY A 12 -3.77 4.46 -17.06
C GLY A 12 -4.51 5.70 -17.56
N GLU A 13 -5.63 5.54 -18.28
CA GLU A 13 -6.48 6.66 -18.72
C GLU A 13 -7.13 7.38 -17.55
N SER A 14 -7.62 6.63 -16.55
CA SER A 14 -8.15 7.16 -15.31
C SER A 14 -7.61 6.45 -14.08
N TRP A 15 -7.63 7.17 -12.96
CA TRP A 15 -7.09 6.70 -11.68
C TRP A 15 -8.09 6.95 -10.55
N THR A 16 -8.30 5.93 -9.73
CA THR A 16 -9.13 5.98 -8.52
C THR A 16 -8.25 5.99 -7.29
N GLU A 17 -8.54 6.89 -6.36
CA GLU A 17 -7.90 6.91 -5.04
C GLU A 17 -8.33 5.70 -4.19
N ARG A 18 -7.35 5.03 -3.60
CA ARG A 18 -7.49 3.94 -2.64
C ARG A 18 -6.79 4.32 -1.34
N GLY A 19 -7.56 4.46 -0.26
CA GLY A 19 -6.98 4.86 1.01
C GLY A 19 -7.88 4.70 2.22
N ASP A 20 -8.96 3.92 2.13
CA ASP A 20 -9.73 3.57 3.32
C ASP A 20 -8.84 2.78 4.29
N GLY A 21 -8.83 3.16 5.57
CA GLY A 21 -7.93 2.61 6.59
C GLY A 21 -6.47 3.12 6.58
N LEU A 22 -6.06 3.93 5.59
CA LEU A 22 -4.76 4.60 5.58
C LEU A 22 -4.78 5.92 6.37
N PRO A 23 -3.61 6.49 6.75
CA PRO A 23 -3.55 7.81 7.36
C PRO A 23 -4.16 8.91 6.46
N GLN A 24 -5.19 9.59 6.98
CA GLN A 24 -6.02 10.55 6.23
C GLN A 24 -5.54 11.99 6.29
N GLU A 25 -4.65 12.33 7.22
CA GLU A 25 -4.16 13.68 7.44
C GLU A 25 -2.77 13.64 8.07
N ASN A 26 -2.03 14.75 7.93
CA ASN A 26 -0.70 14.93 8.52
C ASN A 26 0.31 13.79 8.23
N ALA A 27 0.08 13.02 7.16
CA ALA A 27 0.92 11.89 6.80
C ALA A 27 1.89 12.29 5.68
N TYR A 28 3.19 12.16 5.97
CA TYR A 28 4.30 12.52 5.09
C TYR A 28 5.25 11.34 5.00
N LEU A 29 4.75 10.24 4.44
CA LEU A 29 5.46 8.96 4.35
C LEU A 29 6.12 8.83 2.97
N THR A 30 7.28 8.18 2.91
CA THR A 30 7.92 7.81 1.64
C THR A 30 7.85 6.30 1.45
N VAL A 31 7.34 5.86 0.30
CA VAL A 31 7.39 4.46 -0.15
C VAL A 31 8.49 4.36 -1.20
N LEU A 32 9.45 3.47 -1.00
CA LEU A 32 10.57 3.27 -1.92
C LEU A 32 10.21 2.31 -3.06
N ARG A 33 11.05 2.27 -4.11
CA ARG A 33 10.77 1.51 -5.35
C ARG A 33 10.35 0.05 -5.13
N HIS A 34 11.02 -0.67 -4.23
CA HIS A 34 10.71 -2.06 -3.91
C HIS A 34 9.83 -2.19 -2.65
N GLY A 35 9.33 -1.06 -2.15
CA GLY A 35 8.53 -0.97 -0.94
C GLY A 35 7.06 -1.32 -1.15
N LEU A 36 6.64 -1.74 -2.35
CA LEU A 36 5.30 -2.25 -2.63
C LEU A 36 5.42 -3.59 -3.36
N ASP A 37 4.65 -4.59 -2.92
CA ASP A 37 4.54 -5.88 -3.60
C ASP A 37 3.10 -6.43 -3.52
N ARG A 38 2.79 -7.43 -4.33
CA ARG A 38 1.45 -8.03 -4.43
C ARG A 38 1.47 -9.54 -4.46
N ARG A 39 0.32 -10.15 -4.14
CA ARG A 39 0.07 -11.59 -4.30
C ARG A 39 -1.37 -11.82 -4.72
N GLY A 40 -1.64 -12.92 -5.42
CA GLY A 40 -2.97 -13.24 -5.91
C GLY A 40 -3.42 -12.34 -7.07
N GLU A 41 -4.72 -12.36 -7.33
CA GLU A 41 -5.37 -11.72 -8.47
C GLU A 41 -6.87 -11.48 -8.22
N GLY A 42 -7.50 -10.68 -9.08
CA GLY A 42 -8.93 -10.39 -9.01
C GLY A 42 -9.34 -9.73 -7.70
N SER A 43 -10.47 -10.17 -7.13
CA SER A 43 -10.98 -9.68 -5.84
C SER A 43 -10.13 -10.12 -4.64
N ASN A 44 -9.28 -11.14 -4.81
CA ASN A 44 -8.40 -11.67 -3.78
C ASN A 44 -6.96 -11.15 -3.95
N LEU A 45 -6.78 -10.08 -4.73
CA LEU A 45 -5.49 -9.43 -4.88
C LEU A 45 -5.07 -8.83 -3.53
N GLU A 46 -3.98 -9.34 -2.99
CA GLU A 46 -3.32 -8.83 -1.81
C GLU A 46 -2.28 -7.78 -2.21
N LEU A 47 -2.27 -6.64 -1.54
CA LEU A 47 -1.32 -5.55 -1.74
C LEU A 47 -0.65 -5.20 -0.42
N TYR A 48 0.66 -5.03 -0.44
CA TYR A 48 1.43 -4.64 0.74
C TYR A 48 2.41 -3.54 0.39
N PHE A 49 2.52 -2.52 1.23
CA PHE A 49 3.58 -1.53 1.11
C PHE A 49 4.19 -1.13 2.45
N GLY A 50 5.46 -0.77 2.41
CA GLY A 50 6.24 -0.31 3.56
C GLY A 50 6.78 1.10 3.34
N THR A 51 6.94 1.82 4.45
CA THR A 51 7.40 3.20 4.45
C THR A 51 8.77 3.36 5.09
N THR A 52 9.48 4.44 4.76
CA THR A 52 10.76 4.78 5.41
C THR A 52 10.62 5.14 6.89
N THR A 53 9.41 5.39 7.37
CA THR A 53 9.08 5.61 8.80
C THR A 53 8.91 4.31 9.58
N GLY A 54 8.98 3.15 8.93
CA GLY A 54 8.90 1.85 9.59
C GLY A 54 7.49 1.28 9.74
N GLU A 55 6.53 1.77 8.95
CA GLU A 55 5.16 1.26 8.93
C GLU A 55 4.96 0.36 7.71
N VAL A 56 4.19 -0.71 7.89
CA VAL A 56 3.78 -1.62 6.80
C VAL A 56 2.27 -1.71 6.79
N PHE A 57 1.67 -1.51 5.62
CA PHE A 57 0.24 -1.60 5.38
C PHE A 57 -0.07 -2.75 4.44
N GLY A 58 -1.23 -3.38 4.64
CA GLY A 58 -1.71 -4.48 3.82
C GLY A 58 -3.19 -4.34 3.50
N SER A 59 -3.56 -4.78 2.30
CA SER A 59 -4.93 -4.94 1.83
C SER A 59 -5.09 -6.36 1.29
N GLY A 60 -6.19 -7.02 1.66
CA GLY A 60 -6.58 -8.35 1.13
C GLY A 60 -7.72 -8.29 0.12
N ASP A 61 -8.13 -7.08 -0.29
CA ASP A 61 -9.34 -6.81 -1.08
C ASP A 61 -9.05 -5.87 -2.26
N ALA A 62 -7.93 -6.10 -2.95
CA ALA A 62 -7.48 -5.34 -4.11
C ALA A 62 -7.32 -3.83 -3.85
N GLY A 63 -6.94 -3.45 -2.63
CA GLY A 63 -6.74 -2.06 -2.23
C GLY A 63 -8.01 -1.31 -1.82
N ALA A 64 -9.17 -1.98 -1.74
CA ALA A 64 -10.41 -1.34 -1.32
C ALA A 64 -10.33 -0.84 0.13
N SER A 65 -9.78 -1.64 1.04
CA SER A 65 -9.49 -1.26 2.42
C SER A 65 -8.08 -1.67 2.85
N TRP A 66 -7.50 -0.91 3.78
CA TRP A 66 -6.14 -1.10 4.27
C TRP A 66 -6.11 -1.29 5.78
N SER A 67 -5.16 -2.09 6.24
CA SER A 67 -4.87 -2.31 7.65
C SER A 67 -3.37 -2.13 7.91
N THR A 68 -3.01 -1.73 9.13
CA THR A 68 -1.60 -1.73 9.53
C THR A 68 -1.15 -3.14 9.90
N GLY A 69 -0.14 -3.65 9.20
CA GLY A 69 0.49 -4.94 9.51
C GLY A 69 1.63 -4.83 10.53
N ALA A 70 2.44 -3.77 10.44
CA ALA A 70 3.54 -3.52 11.38
C ALA A 70 3.80 -2.02 11.57
N LYS A 71 4.38 -1.66 12.72
CA LYS A 71 4.81 -0.29 13.08
C LYS A 71 6.17 -0.35 13.79
N HIS A 72 6.85 0.79 13.83
CA HIS A 72 8.09 0.98 14.60
C HIS A 72 9.26 0.09 14.13
N LEU A 73 9.27 -0.29 12.87
CA LEU A 73 10.42 -0.93 12.26
C LEU A 73 11.51 0.12 11.93
N PRO A 74 12.74 -0.32 11.67
CA PRO A 74 13.67 0.48 10.87
C PRO A 74 13.07 0.82 9.48
N PRO A 75 13.66 1.78 8.74
CA PRO A 75 13.18 2.13 7.41
C PRO A 75 13.00 0.92 6.49
N VAL A 76 11.81 0.79 5.90
CA VAL A 76 11.49 -0.34 5.02
C VAL A 76 11.99 -0.04 3.60
N TYR A 77 13.03 -0.75 3.17
CA TYR A 77 13.57 -0.63 1.81
C TYR A 77 12.87 -1.50 0.78
N SER A 78 12.34 -2.65 1.22
CA SER A 78 11.62 -3.58 0.36
C SER A 78 10.56 -4.34 1.14
N VAL A 79 9.44 -4.59 0.46
CA VAL A 79 8.42 -5.55 0.87
C VAL A 79 8.42 -6.67 -0.17
N ARG A 80 8.22 -7.91 0.27
CA ARG A 80 8.03 -9.05 -0.62
C ARG A 80 6.88 -9.91 -0.14
N ALA A 81 5.90 -10.12 -1.01
CA ALA A 81 4.81 -11.06 -0.79
C ALA A 81 5.21 -12.42 -1.38
N THR A 82 5.43 -13.41 -0.52
CA THR A 82 5.82 -14.77 -0.92
C THR A 82 4.72 -15.77 -0.63
N ARG A 83 4.87 -16.97 -1.20
CA ARG A 83 3.87 -18.04 -1.11
C ARG A 83 3.64 -18.52 0.32
#